data_AF-A0A1H3N900-F1
#
_entry.id   AF-A0A1H3N900-F1
#
_cell.length_a   1.000
_cell.length_b   1.000
_cell.length_c   1.000
_cell.angle_alpha   90.00
_cell.angle_beta   90.00
_cell.angle_gamma   90.00
#
_symmetry.space_group_name_H-M   'P 1'
#
loop_
_entity.id
_entity.type
_entity.pdbx_description
1 polymer ?
#
loop_
_entity_poly.entity_id
_entity_poly.type
_entity_poly.pdbx_seq_one_letter_code
_entity_poly.pdbx_strand_id
1 'polypeptide(L)'
;MADYYTLLTNAGIAYETACKAAGVPIKLSQISVGDGGGAVYNPAATATALKREVWRGPLNALFQDEKNPSWLLAEVTIPPEVGGWYVREAGLWTDTGILYAIVKYPESFKPVLATSGSGKEFYIRSIFETSNASLVTLLIDDTVVKATRAWVAGYVADELAKLDSKQSVRAATTANIVLNGAQTIDGVAVVTGDRVLVKAQSLAKDNGIYVVANGAWTRSNDADASVKVTSGLIVSVEEGALLADTIWQLVTDGSIVLDTTALTFQNITKGFAPLNSPVLTNPTANTAPQFDNSKALATTEFVTRALGNFRGGTGISASRTLTGDDLGKRLELAGGVTVALPATSTVPDGAAMLISAGPQSTSSRVTVAAGDQLAMNNLAVTVPYTLSPGGDFIAIREANVWRCHSGSETLRTSPLFASSFGITGYSKAPNGAIEMWGLTGGSAPGAVTPITFPQAFPNRCWNIQMTYVDSGVQSPATRGGPVQVGSFTNTGFSYSHSGSSSASQHFWLAKGN
;
A
#
# COMPACT_ATOMS: atom_id res chain seq x y z
N MET A 1 -31.01 -0.01 -69.91
CA MET A 1 -30.42 1.23 -69.35
C MET A 1 -31.37 1.69 -68.27
N ALA A 2 -30.88 2.08 -67.08
CA ALA A 2 -31.76 2.58 -66.03
C ALA A 2 -32.57 3.80 -66.54
N ASP A 3 -33.82 3.96 -66.09
CA ASP A 3 -34.70 5.05 -66.55
C ASP A 3 -34.15 6.44 -66.19
N TYR A 4 -33.33 6.49 -65.14
CA TYR A 4 -32.61 7.64 -64.59
C TYR A 4 -31.16 7.26 -64.29
N TYR A 5 -30.23 8.17 -64.56
CA TYR A 5 -28.80 7.89 -64.49
C TYR A 5 -27.98 9.18 -64.35
N THR A 6 -26.73 9.02 -63.94
CA THR A 6 -25.71 10.08 -63.97
C THR A 6 -24.68 9.75 -65.05
N LEU A 7 -24.30 10.73 -65.86
CA LEU A 7 -23.23 10.62 -66.86
C LEU A 7 -22.13 11.62 -66.53
N LEU A 8 -20.87 11.15 -66.55
CA LEU A 8 -19.73 12.07 -66.63
C LEU A 8 -19.75 12.76 -68.01
N THR A 9 -19.52 14.06 -68.03
CA THR A 9 -19.40 14.79 -69.30
C THR A 9 -17.99 14.60 -69.87
N ASN A 10 -17.81 14.84 -71.16
CA ASN A 10 -16.49 14.83 -71.80
C ASN A 10 -15.54 15.85 -71.13
N ALA A 11 -16.09 16.98 -70.68
CA ALA A 11 -15.32 18.01 -69.96
C ALA A 11 -14.95 17.56 -68.53
N GLY A 12 -15.85 16.84 -67.85
CA GLY A 12 -15.58 16.23 -66.54
C GLY A 12 -14.50 15.16 -66.60
N ILE A 13 -14.55 14.29 -67.61
CA ILE A 13 -13.51 13.27 -67.85
C ILE A 13 -12.15 13.91 -68.15
N ALA A 14 -12.13 14.98 -68.96
CA ALA A 14 -10.90 15.72 -69.24
C ALA A 14 -10.34 16.40 -67.96
N TYR A 15 -11.20 16.96 -67.12
CA TYR A 15 -10.80 17.54 -65.84
C TYR A 15 -10.24 16.48 -64.88
N GLU A 16 -10.91 15.34 -64.75
CA GLU A 16 -10.43 14.18 -63.96
C GLU A 16 -9.05 13.71 -64.44
N THR A 17 -8.87 13.61 -65.75
CA THR A 17 -7.58 13.23 -66.35
C THR A 17 -6.48 14.25 -66.06
N ALA A 18 -6.79 15.55 -66.13
CA ALA A 18 -5.84 16.62 -65.84
C ALA A 18 -5.45 16.67 -64.36
N CYS A 19 -6.42 16.55 -63.45
CA CYS A 19 -6.17 16.46 -62.01
C CYS A 19 -5.27 15.27 -61.67
N LYS A 20 -5.55 14.11 -62.28
CA LYS A 20 -4.75 12.89 -62.13
C LYS A 20 -3.31 13.06 -62.63
N ALA A 21 -3.12 13.69 -63.79
CA ALA A 21 -1.79 13.95 -64.33
C ALA A 21 -0.98 14.94 -63.46
N ALA A 22 -1.65 15.91 -62.84
CA ALA A 22 -1.04 16.92 -61.99
C ALA A 22 -0.90 16.51 -60.51
N GLY A 23 -1.48 15.37 -60.09
CA GLY A 23 -1.47 14.94 -58.70
C GLY A 23 -2.27 15.86 -57.76
N VAL A 24 -3.27 16.58 -58.30
CA VAL A 24 -4.10 17.52 -57.53
C VAL A 24 -5.51 16.96 -57.27
N PRO A 25 -6.13 17.31 -56.13
CA PRO A 25 -7.54 17.00 -55.82
C PRO A 25 -8.52 17.38 -56.92
N ILE A 26 -9.55 16.55 -57.14
CA ILE A 26 -10.75 16.93 -57.91
C ILE A 26 -11.63 17.76 -56.97
N LYS A 27 -11.95 19.00 -57.36
CA LYS A 27 -12.77 19.89 -56.54
C LYS A 27 -14.14 20.07 -57.18
N LEU A 28 -15.18 19.57 -56.51
CA LEU A 28 -16.58 19.81 -56.85
C LEU A 28 -17.18 20.79 -55.84
N SER A 29 -17.76 21.88 -56.32
CA SER A 29 -18.19 23.00 -55.47
C SER A 29 -19.69 23.26 -55.51
N GLN A 30 -20.35 23.00 -56.65
CA GLN A 30 -21.75 23.36 -56.86
C GLN A 30 -22.58 22.23 -57.45
N ILE A 31 -23.84 22.15 -57.05
CA ILE A 31 -24.88 21.40 -57.76
C ILE A 31 -25.87 22.40 -58.33
N SER A 32 -26.24 22.19 -59.59
CA SER A 32 -27.38 22.87 -60.19
C SER A 32 -28.48 21.89 -60.53
N VAL A 33 -29.68 22.43 -60.70
CA VAL A 33 -30.87 21.71 -61.09
C VAL A 33 -31.57 22.47 -62.19
N GLY A 34 -32.20 21.72 -63.09
CA GLY A 34 -32.92 22.25 -64.22
C GLY A 34 -34.25 21.55 -64.40
N ASP A 35 -35.11 22.19 -65.17
CA ASP A 35 -36.43 21.67 -65.49
C ASP A 35 -36.51 21.02 -66.88
N GLY A 36 -35.37 20.84 -67.56
CA GLY A 36 -35.27 20.18 -68.86
C GLY A 36 -35.86 20.97 -70.04
N GLY A 37 -36.16 22.26 -69.85
CA GLY A 37 -36.87 23.07 -70.83
C GLY A 37 -38.36 22.69 -70.93
N GLY A 38 -38.95 22.24 -69.82
CA GLY A 38 -40.37 21.87 -69.70
C GLY A 38 -40.70 20.40 -69.93
N ALA A 39 -39.75 19.56 -70.35
CA ALA A 39 -39.96 18.13 -70.56
C ALA A 39 -38.71 17.30 -70.19
N VAL A 40 -38.93 16.04 -69.78
CA VAL A 40 -37.83 15.09 -69.55
C VAL A 40 -37.11 14.82 -70.89
N TYR A 41 -35.79 14.75 -70.87
CA TYR A 41 -34.97 14.45 -72.04
C TYR A 41 -33.84 13.48 -71.67
N ASN A 42 -33.06 13.06 -72.66
CA ASN A 42 -31.87 12.23 -72.45
C ASN A 42 -30.62 13.12 -72.54
N PRO A 43 -29.94 13.40 -71.41
CA PRO A 43 -28.65 14.10 -71.42
C PRO A 43 -27.58 13.34 -72.20
N ALA A 44 -26.66 14.06 -72.84
CA ALA A 44 -25.52 13.49 -73.55
C ALA A 44 -24.21 13.85 -72.84
N ALA A 45 -23.18 12.99 -72.97
CA ALA A 45 -21.86 13.26 -72.41
C ALA A 45 -21.19 14.52 -72.99
N THR A 46 -21.64 15.01 -74.15
CA THR A 46 -21.19 16.27 -74.75
C THR A 46 -21.77 17.52 -74.07
N ALA A 47 -22.68 17.38 -73.10
CA ALA A 47 -23.29 18.51 -72.40
C ALA A 47 -22.24 19.35 -71.65
N THR A 48 -22.29 20.67 -71.85
CA THR A 48 -21.46 21.65 -71.13
C THR A 48 -22.27 22.50 -70.15
N ALA A 49 -23.60 22.39 -70.21
CA ALA A 49 -24.55 23.05 -69.32
C ALA A 49 -25.86 22.23 -69.24
N LEU A 50 -26.69 22.51 -68.24
CA LEU A 50 -28.07 22.02 -68.19
C LEU A 50 -28.90 22.64 -69.32
N LYS A 51 -29.91 21.92 -69.80
CA LYS A 51 -30.78 22.38 -70.88
C LYS A 51 -31.56 23.64 -70.48
N ARG A 52 -32.05 23.68 -69.24
CA ARG A 52 -32.53 24.92 -68.60
C ARG A 52 -32.31 24.85 -67.10
N GLU A 53 -31.22 25.46 -66.64
CA GLU A 53 -30.93 25.62 -65.23
C GLU A 53 -31.94 26.58 -64.57
N VAL A 54 -32.50 26.16 -63.44
CA VAL A 54 -33.46 26.95 -62.64
C VAL A 54 -32.93 27.27 -61.25
N TRP A 55 -31.91 26.55 -60.78
CA TRP A 55 -31.23 26.84 -59.53
C TRP A 55 -29.82 26.26 -59.51
N ARG A 56 -28.90 26.94 -58.83
CA ARG A 56 -27.54 26.47 -58.52
C ARG A 56 -27.18 26.88 -57.11
N GLY A 57 -26.51 25.99 -56.40
CA GLY A 57 -25.99 26.27 -55.07
C GLY A 57 -24.77 25.41 -54.74
N PRO A 58 -24.14 25.68 -53.58
CA PRO A 58 -23.01 24.88 -53.10
C PRO A 58 -23.44 23.43 -52.82
N LEU A 59 -22.51 22.48 -52.91
CA LEU A 59 -22.74 21.11 -52.43
C LEU A 59 -22.95 21.11 -50.91
N ASN A 60 -23.86 20.26 -50.43
CA ASN A 60 -24.02 20.02 -49.00
C ASN A 60 -23.10 18.91 -48.50
N ALA A 61 -22.95 17.84 -49.26
CA ALA A 61 -22.08 16.72 -48.90
C ALA A 61 -21.57 15.99 -50.15
N LEU A 62 -20.35 15.48 -50.07
CA LEU A 62 -19.72 14.65 -51.09
C LEU A 62 -18.92 13.56 -50.38
N PHE A 63 -19.32 12.31 -50.52
CA PHE A 63 -18.64 11.20 -49.84
C PHE A 63 -18.56 9.96 -50.73
N GLN A 64 -17.56 9.14 -50.43
CA GLN A 64 -17.33 7.86 -51.09
C GLN A 64 -18.19 6.78 -50.44
N ASP A 65 -18.77 5.89 -51.24
CA ASP A 65 -19.55 4.76 -50.71
C ASP A 65 -18.64 3.74 -50.02
N GLU A 66 -19.00 3.33 -48.81
CA GLU A 66 -18.21 2.40 -48.00
C GLU A 66 -18.11 0.99 -48.63
N LYS A 67 -19.08 0.58 -49.46
CA LYS A 67 -19.12 -0.75 -50.09
C LYS A 67 -18.57 -0.74 -51.50
N ASN A 68 -18.60 0.41 -52.17
CA ASN A 68 -18.17 0.59 -53.56
C ASN A 68 -17.23 1.79 -53.65
N PRO A 69 -15.91 1.59 -53.51
CA PRO A 69 -14.95 2.69 -53.55
C PRO A 69 -15.07 3.55 -54.82
N SER A 70 -15.49 2.98 -55.95
CA SER A 70 -15.64 3.73 -57.21
C SER A 70 -16.86 4.66 -57.24
N TRP A 71 -17.78 4.58 -56.28
CA TRP A 71 -19.01 5.37 -56.25
C TRP A 71 -18.86 6.60 -55.36
N LEU A 72 -19.21 7.75 -55.92
CA LEU A 72 -19.30 9.01 -55.20
C LEU A 72 -20.77 9.42 -55.08
N LEU A 73 -21.15 9.81 -53.86
CA LEU A 73 -22.46 10.34 -53.53
C LEU A 73 -22.36 11.85 -53.35
N ALA A 74 -23.10 12.60 -54.18
CA ALA A 74 -23.20 14.04 -54.05
C ALA A 74 -24.62 14.45 -53.66
N GLU A 75 -24.71 15.32 -52.65
CA GLU A 75 -25.97 15.72 -52.03
C GLU A 75 -26.12 17.24 -51.97
N VAL A 76 -27.33 17.72 -52.22
CA VAL A 76 -27.71 19.13 -52.04
C VAL A 76 -29.09 19.24 -51.43
N THR A 77 -29.27 20.22 -50.55
CA THR A 77 -30.58 20.62 -50.02
C THR A 77 -30.96 21.98 -50.59
N ILE A 78 -32.06 22.04 -51.33
CA ILE A 78 -32.59 23.30 -51.85
C ILE A 78 -33.47 23.97 -50.78
N PRO A 79 -33.17 25.21 -50.37
CA PRO A 79 -33.93 25.91 -49.35
C PRO A 79 -35.44 25.97 -49.63
N PRO A 80 -36.28 26.05 -48.59
CA PRO A 80 -37.74 26.12 -48.75
C PRO A 80 -38.22 27.39 -49.47
N GLU A 81 -37.43 28.47 -49.42
CA GLU A 81 -37.71 29.76 -50.06
C GLU A 81 -37.48 29.78 -51.57
N VAL A 82 -36.89 28.71 -52.13
CA VAL A 82 -36.58 28.60 -53.56
C VAL A 82 -37.31 27.41 -54.16
N GLY A 83 -38.08 27.64 -55.24
CA GLY A 83 -38.91 26.62 -55.87
C GLY A 83 -39.92 27.21 -56.86
N GLY A 84 -41.01 26.48 -57.09
CA GLY A 84 -42.07 26.83 -58.05
C GLY A 84 -41.88 26.20 -59.43
N TRP A 85 -41.02 25.19 -59.55
CA TRP A 85 -40.65 24.55 -60.80
C TRP A 85 -40.45 23.05 -60.60
N TYR A 86 -40.46 22.32 -61.72
CA TYR A 86 -40.19 20.89 -61.74
C TYR A 86 -38.69 20.63 -61.94
N VAL A 87 -38.15 19.64 -61.25
CA VAL A 87 -36.77 19.15 -61.42
C VAL A 87 -36.81 18.00 -62.41
N ARG A 88 -35.97 18.05 -63.45
CA ARG A 88 -35.82 16.97 -64.45
C ARG A 88 -34.37 16.67 -64.82
N GLU A 89 -33.46 17.54 -64.42
CA GLU A 89 -32.03 17.39 -64.62
C GLU A 89 -31.28 17.98 -63.41
N ALA A 90 -30.09 17.46 -63.14
CA ALA A 90 -29.14 18.06 -62.20
C ALA A 90 -27.72 18.02 -62.77
N GLY A 91 -26.87 18.95 -62.34
CA GLY A 91 -25.49 19.08 -62.79
C GLY A 91 -24.55 19.19 -61.61
N LEU A 92 -23.42 18.49 -61.67
CA LEU A 92 -22.32 18.60 -60.71
C LEU A 92 -21.22 19.46 -61.32
N TRP A 93 -20.75 20.46 -60.59
CA TRP A 93 -19.83 21.47 -61.10
C TRP A 93 -18.54 21.52 -60.30
N THR A 94 -17.44 21.76 -61.00
CA THR A 94 -16.14 22.05 -60.40
C THR A 94 -16.07 23.49 -59.88
N ASP A 95 -15.09 23.78 -59.03
CA ASP A 95 -14.76 25.14 -58.57
C ASP A 95 -14.41 26.12 -59.73
N THR A 96 -13.92 25.58 -60.83
CA THR A 96 -13.61 26.34 -62.06
C THR A 96 -14.78 26.48 -63.04
N GLY A 97 -15.98 25.99 -62.68
CA GLY A 97 -17.19 26.13 -63.50
C GLY A 97 -17.36 25.10 -64.61
N ILE A 98 -16.56 24.02 -64.62
CA ILE A 98 -16.75 22.89 -65.54
C ILE A 98 -17.91 22.01 -65.05
N LEU A 99 -18.87 21.71 -65.93
CA LEU A 99 -19.91 20.71 -65.66
C LEU A 99 -19.28 19.32 -65.66
N TYR A 100 -19.04 18.76 -64.48
CA TYR A 100 -18.36 17.49 -64.29
C TYR A 100 -19.25 16.30 -64.64
N ALA A 101 -20.50 16.32 -64.17
CA ALA A 101 -21.47 15.26 -64.43
C ALA A 101 -22.88 15.83 -64.62
N ILE A 102 -23.68 15.16 -65.43
CA ILE A 102 -25.08 15.50 -65.69
C ILE A 102 -25.99 14.33 -65.31
N VAL A 103 -27.08 14.65 -64.62
CA VAL A 103 -28.02 13.68 -64.04
C VAL A 103 -29.35 13.80 -64.78
N LYS A 104 -29.85 12.68 -65.31
CA LYS A 104 -31.24 12.56 -65.72
C LYS A 104 -32.08 12.26 -64.48
N TYR A 105 -32.94 13.19 -64.08
CA TYR A 105 -33.68 13.11 -62.82
C TYR A 105 -35.19 12.87 -63.08
N PRO A 106 -35.89 12.06 -62.26
CA PRO A 106 -37.33 11.90 -62.35
C PRO A 106 -38.05 13.22 -62.16
N GLU A 107 -39.05 13.49 -63.01
CA GLU A 107 -39.86 14.70 -62.90
C GLU A 107 -40.45 14.83 -61.49
N SER A 108 -40.02 15.88 -60.78
CA SER A 108 -40.38 16.09 -59.39
C SER A 108 -40.64 17.56 -59.11
N PHE A 109 -41.79 17.89 -58.53
CA PHE A 109 -42.15 19.29 -58.26
C PHE A 109 -41.51 19.79 -56.95
N LYS A 110 -40.78 20.92 -57.04
CA LYS A 110 -40.25 21.65 -55.88
C LYS A 110 -41.20 22.81 -55.51
N PRO A 111 -42.00 22.73 -54.44
CA PRO A 111 -42.81 23.85 -53.99
C PRO A 111 -41.93 24.96 -53.38
N VAL A 112 -42.44 26.20 -53.41
CA VAL A 112 -41.83 27.38 -52.77
C VAL A 112 -42.70 27.87 -51.61
N LEU A 113 -42.07 28.21 -50.48
CA LEU A 113 -42.76 28.56 -49.24
C LEU A 113 -43.78 29.70 -49.41
N ALA A 114 -43.42 30.73 -50.19
CA ALA A 114 -44.20 31.97 -50.33
C ALA A 114 -45.61 31.78 -50.93
N THR A 115 -45.81 30.80 -51.81
CA THR A 115 -47.11 30.55 -52.48
C THR A 115 -47.79 29.27 -52.04
N SER A 116 -47.09 28.37 -51.33
CA SER A 116 -47.59 27.01 -51.05
C SER A 116 -48.05 26.80 -49.61
N GLY A 117 -47.71 27.70 -48.67
CA GLY A 117 -47.98 27.51 -47.23
C GLY A 117 -47.24 26.34 -46.57
N SER A 118 -46.44 25.58 -47.32
CA SER A 118 -45.58 24.48 -46.88
C SER A 118 -44.29 24.48 -47.68
N GLY A 119 -43.15 24.59 -46.99
CA GLY A 119 -41.82 24.46 -47.59
C GLY A 119 -41.30 23.05 -47.40
N LYS A 120 -41.11 22.29 -48.49
CA LYS A 120 -40.35 21.03 -48.44
C LYS A 120 -38.89 21.31 -48.75
N GLU A 121 -38.00 20.84 -47.88
CA GLU A 121 -36.60 20.62 -48.24
C GLU A 121 -36.57 19.52 -49.31
N PHE A 122 -35.91 19.81 -50.42
CA PHE A 122 -35.84 18.91 -51.56
C PHE A 122 -34.41 18.42 -51.68
N TYR A 123 -34.26 17.11 -51.57
CA TYR A 123 -33.00 16.42 -51.45
C TYR A 123 -32.71 15.65 -52.73
N ILE A 124 -31.58 15.94 -53.36
CA ILE A 124 -31.12 15.22 -54.55
C ILE A 124 -29.85 14.49 -54.16
N ARG A 125 -29.86 13.17 -54.40
CA ARG A 125 -28.71 12.28 -54.27
C ARG A 125 -28.33 11.78 -55.66
N SER A 126 -27.13 12.11 -56.11
CA SER A 126 -26.58 11.59 -57.36
C SER A 126 -25.44 10.64 -57.05
N ILE A 127 -25.47 9.46 -57.68
CA ILE A 127 -24.38 8.48 -57.67
C ILE A 127 -23.68 8.54 -59.02
N PHE A 128 -22.36 8.66 -59.03
CA PHE A 128 -21.57 8.54 -60.24
C PHE A 128 -20.29 7.74 -59.98
N GLU A 129 -19.84 7.05 -61.02
CA GLU A 129 -18.64 6.23 -60.99
C GLU A 129 -17.46 7.02 -61.57
N THR A 130 -16.33 7.02 -60.85
CA THR A 130 -15.07 7.64 -61.34
C THR A 130 -14.05 6.55 -61.68
N SER A 131 -13.14 6.83 -62.61
CA SER A 131 -12.26 5.82 -63.20
C SER A 131 -11.12 5.34 -62.29
N ASN A 132 -11.00 5.89 -61.07
CA ASN A 132 -10.22 5.33 -59.94
C ASN A 132 -10.35 6.25 -58.73
N ALA A 133 -11.29 5.99 -57.83
CA ALA A 133 -11.45 6.81 -56.62
C ALA A 133 -10.25 6.72 -55.65
N SER A 134 -9.38 5.71 -55.78
CA SER A 134 -8.20 5.50 -54.92
C SER A 134 -7.11 6.58 -55.03
N LEU A 135 -7.17 7.46 -56.04
CA LEU A 135 -6.23 8.58 -56.23
C LEU A 135 -6.89 9.96 -56.10
N VAL A 136 -8.18 10.00 -55.78
CA VAL A 136 -8.95 11.25 -55.77
C VAL A 136 -9.17 11.68 -54.32
N THR A 137 -8.34 12.60 -53.84
CA THR A 137 -8.69 13.37 -52.64
C THR A 137 -9.76 14.37 -53.08
N LEU A 138 -11.02 14.17 -52.70
CA LEU A 138 -12.08 15.14 -52.94
C LEU A 138 -12.10 16.15 -51.78
N LEU A 139 -12.01 17.42 -52.11
CA LEU A 139 -12.16 18.51 -51.14
C LEU A 139 -13.55 19.11 -51.27
N ILE A 140 -14.28 19.17 -50.15
CA ILE A 140 -15.46 20.03 -50.01
C ILE A 140 -14.99 21.37 -49.44
N ASP A 141 -15.62 22.46 -49.86
CA ASP A 141 -15.48 23.76 -49.18
C ASP A 141 -16.26 23.74 -47.86
N ASP A 142 -15.53 23.65 -46.76
CA ASP A 142 -16.06 23.44 -45.40
C ASP A 142 -16.80 24.68 -44.84
N THR A 143 -16.84 25.80 -45.58
CA THR A 143 -17.50 27.03 -45.14
C THR A 143 -19.02 27.05 -45.32
N VAL A 144 -19.59 26.05 -46.02
CA VAL A 144 -21.04 26.04 -46.38
C VAL A 144 -21.75 24.72 -46.07
N VAL A 145 -21.05 23.74 -45.50
CA VAL A 145 -21.60 22.40 -45.23
C VAL A 145 -22.45 22.39 -43.96
N LYS A 146 -23.70 21.94 -44.08
CA LYS A 146 -24.55 21.63 -42.92
C LYS A 146 -24.42 20.15 -42.60
N ALA A 147 -23.78 19.82 -41.48
CA ALA A 147 -23.77 18.46 -40.96
C ALA A 147 -25.20 18.02 -40.62
N THR A 148 -25.57 16.79 -40.98
CA THR A 148 -26.87 16.23 -40.56
C THR A 148 -26.86 16.05 -39.04
N ARG A 149 -28.01 16.23 -38.38
CA ARG A 149 -28.12 16.04 -36.92
C ARG A 149 -27.66 14.64 -36.49
N ALA A 150 -27.95 13.63 -37.30
CA ALA A 150 -27.55 12.25 -37.04
C ALA A 150 -26.01 12.09 -37.08
N TRP A 151 -25.35 12.70 -38.07
CA TRP A 151 -23.88 12.68 -38.16
C TRP A 151 -23.25 13.37 -36.94
N VAL A 152 -23.74 14.54 -36.56
CA VAL A 152 -23.20 15.27 -35.39
C VAL A 152 -23.40 14.46 -34.10
N ALA A 153 -24.58 13.87 -33.91
CA ALA A 153 -24.86 13.05 -32.73
C ALA A 153 -23.95 11.80 -32.67
N GLY A 154 -23.71 11.14 -33.80
CA GLY A 154 -22.80 9.99 -33.89
C GLY A 154 -21.36 10.39 -33.62
N TYR A 155 -20.86 11.44 -34.30
CA TYR A 155 -19.49 11.92 -34.12
C TYR A 155 -19.21 12.34 -32.67
N VAL A 156 -20.11 13.08 -32.04
CA VAL A 156 -19.96 13.48 -30.63
C VAL A 156 -19.98 12.26 -29.71
N ALA A 157 -20.85 11.27 -29.96
CA ALA A 157 -20.88 10.05 -29.16
C ALA A 157 -19.56 9.26 -29.27
N ASP A 158 -18.98 9.17 -30.47
CA ASP A 158 -17.71 8.48 -30.70
C ASP A 158 -16.52 9.21 -30.06
N GLU A 159 -16.47 10.53 -30.12
CA GLU A 159 -15.42 11.31 -29.45
C GLU A 159 -15.54 11.22 -27.93
N LEU A 160 -16.75 11.27 -27.37
CA LEU A 160 -16.97 11.08 -25.93
C LEU A 160 -16.56 9.66 -25.49
N ALA A 161 -16.79 8.65 -26.33
CA ALA A 161 -16.39 7.28 -26.06
C ALA A 161 -14.85 7.09 -25.99
N LYS A 162 -14.05 8.02 -26.55
CA LYS A 162 -12.58 8.00 -26.47
C LYS A 162 -12.02 8.62 -25.19
N LEU A 163 -12.83 9.37 -24.43
CA LEU A 163 -12.37 9.95 -23.17
C LEU A 163 -11.99 8.84 -22.18
N ASP A 164 -10.95 9.08 -21.38
CA ASP A 164 -10.53 8.16 -20.33
C ASP A 164 -11.59 7.99 -19.23
N SER A 165 -12.41 9.02 -18.99
CA SER A 165 -13.54 8.95 -18.06
C SER A 165 -14.73 8.22 -18.68
N LYS A 166 -14.96 6.99 -18.25
CA LYS A 166 -16.06 6.15 -18.75
C LYS A 166 -17.34 6.37 -17.97
N GLN A 167 -18.46 5.99 -18.59
CA GLN A 167 -19.72 5.90 -17.86
C GLN A 167 -19.59 4.89 -16.74
N SER A 168 -20.23 5.20 -15.62
CA SER A 168 -20.27 4.35 -14.43
C SER A 168 -20.71 2.92 -14.77
N VAL A 169 -20.30 2.00 -13.90
CA VAL A 169 -20.76 0.62 -13.91
C VAL A 169 -21.60 0.38 -12.67
N ARG A 170 -22.60 -0.49 -12.81
CA ARG A 170 -23.47 -0.84 -11.71
C ARG A 170 -22.73 -1.64 -10.64
N ALA A 171 -21.89 -2.58 -11.04
CA ALA A 171 -21.11 -3.43 -10.13
C ALA A 171 -19.71 -3.73 -10.69
N ALA A 172 -18.82 -4.23 -9.84
CA ALA A 172 -17.47 -4.68 -10.23
C ALA A 172 -17.18 -6.09 -9.72
N THR A 173 -16.44 -6.89 -10.49
CA THR A 173 -16.17 -8.28 -10.12
C THR A 173 -15.19 -8.41 -8.97
N THR A 174 -15.48 -9.29 -8.01
CA THR A 174 -14.60 -9.64 -6.88
C THR A 174 -13.78 -10.90 -7.13
N ALA A 175 -14.14 -11.69 -8.15
CA ALA A 175 -13.48 -12.92 -8.59
C ALA A 175 -13.72 -13.16 -10.08
N ASN A 176 -13.15 -14.24 -10.62
CA ASN A 176 -13.37 -14.67 -12.00
C ASN A 176 -14.83 -15.10 -12.22
N ILE A 177 -15.43 -14.65 -13.33
CA ILE A 177 -16.81 -14.98 -13.69
C ILE A 177 -16.90 -15.56 -15.12
N VAL A 178 -18.06 -16.14 -15.44
CA VAL A 178 -18.44 -16.45 -16.82
C VAL A 178 -19.15 -15.24 -17.40
N LEU A 179 -18.66 -14.72 -18.54
CA LEU A 179 -19.21 -13.56 -19.23
C LEU A 179 -20.47 -13.93 -20.04
N ASN A 180 -21.48 -14.46 -19.37
CA ASN A 180 -22.73 -14.90 -19.98
C ASN A 180 -23.89 -14.85 -18.98
N GLY A 181 -25.07 -14.43 -19.45
CA GLY A 181 -26.31 -14.48 -18.66
C GLY A 181 -26.37 -13.48 -17.50
N ALA A 182 -27.53 -13.36 -16.88
CA ALA A 182 -27.71 -12.60 -15.64
C ALA A 182 -27.10 -13.37 -14.45
N GLN A 183 -26.50 -12.64 -13.50
CA GLN A 183 -25.80 -13.24 -12.35
C GLN A 183 -25.68 -12.25 -11.19
N THR A 184 -25.21 -12.71 -10.03
CA THR A 184 -24.97 -11.84 -8.86
C THR A 184 -23.49 -11.52 -8.73
N ILE A 185 -23.15 -10.24 -8.70
CA ILE A 185 -21.78 -9.74 -8.58
C ILE A 185 -21.69 -8.79 -7.38
N ASP A 186 -20.79 -9.09 -6.44
CA ASP A 186 -20.63 -8.30 -5.21
C ASP A 186 -21.95 -8.05 -4.46
N GLY A 187 -22.85 -9.06 -4.44
CA GLY A 187 -24.17 -8.95 -3.83
C GLY A 187 -25.25 -8.28 -4.69
N VAL A 188 -24.90 -7.76 -5.88
CA VAL A 188 -25.82 -7.09 -6.81
C VAL A 188 -26.28 -8.05 -7.90
N ALA A 189 -27.58 -8.25 -8.07
CA ALA A 189 -28.14 -9.03 -9.17
C ALA A 189 -28.12 -8.19 -10.46
N VAL A 190 -27.18 -8.48 -11.36
CA VAL A 190 -27.02 -7.77 -12.64
C VAL A 190 -27.82 -8.43 -13.76
N VAL A 191 -28.53 -7.63 -14.55
CA VAL A 191 -29.46 -8.06 -15.60
C VAL A 191 -29.10 -7.46 -16.96
N THR A 192 -29.76 -7.91 -18.03
CA THR A 192 -29.46 -7.45 -19.40
C THR A 192 -29.51 -5.92 -19.49
N GLY A 193 -28.43 -5.33 -20.02
CA GLY A 193 -28.26 -3.87 -20.16
C GLY A 193 -27.41 -3.24 -19.05
N ASP A 194 -27.23 -3.91 -17.91
CA ASP A 194 -26.36 -3.41 -16.84
C ASP A 194 -24.91 -3.38 -17.30
N ARG A 195 -24.16 -2.37 -16.83
CA ARG A 195 -22.72 -2.24 -17.06
C ARG A 195 -21.96 -2.81 -15.87
N VAL A 196 -20.93 -3.61 -16.12
CA VAL A 196 -20.10 -4.24 -15.08
C VAL A 196 -18.64 -4.02 -15.39
N LEU A 197 -17.87 -3.57 -14.38
CA LEU A 197 -16.41 -3.62 -14.44
C LEU A 197 -15.94 -5.04 -14.14
N VAL A 198 -15.49 -5.73 -15.17
CA VAL A 198 -14.86 -7.04 -15.08
C VAL A 198 -13.36 -6.83 -14.88
N LYS A 199 -12.86 -7.04 -13.66
CA LYS A 199 -11.45 -6.74 -13.30
C LYS A 199 -10.67 -7.94 -12.75
N ALA A 200 -11.29 -9.11 -12.70
CA ALA A 200 -10.79 -10.29 -12.01
C ALA A 200 -10.88 -11.58 -12.85
N GLN A 201 -10.85 -11.49 -14.18
CA GLN A 201 -10.75 -12.67 -15.04
C GLN A 201 -9.39 -13.36 -14.86
N SER A 202 -9.37 -14.69 -15.02
CA SER A 202 -8.13 -15.48 -15.01
C SER A 202 -7.14 -15.05 -16.09
N LEU A 203 -7.63 -14.63 -17.26
CA LEU A 203 -6.84 -14.00 -18.30
C LEU A 203 -7.11 -12.49 -18.25
N ALA A 204 -6.11 -11.72 -17.82
CA ALA A 204 -6.28 -10.28 -17.62
C ALA A 204 -6.63 -9.50 -18.91
N LYS A 205 -6.37 -10.06 -20.10
CA LYS A 205 -6.79 -9.48 -21.38
C LYS A 205 -8.32 -9.44 -21.57
N ASP A 206 -9.04 -10.30 -20.83
CA ASP A 206 -10.50 -10.40 -20.86
C ASP A 206 -11.15 -9.47 -19.81
N ASN A 207 -10.35 -8.72 -19.03
CA ASN A 207 -10.88 -7.67 -18.16
C ASN A 207 -11.38 -6.47 -19.00
N GLY A 208 -12.20 -5.62 -18.40
CA GLY A 208 -12.70 -4.37 -18.98
C GLY A 208 -14.13 -4.09 -18.56
N ILE A 209 -14.81 -3.22 -19.30
CA ILE A 209 -16.19 -2.86 -19.03
C ILE A 209 -17.11 -3.62 -19.98
N TYR A 210 -18.07 -4.36 -19.42
CA TYR A 210 -18.98 -5.22 -20.17
C TYR A 210 -20.43 -4.82 -19.94
N VAL A 211 -21.26 -5.07 -20.95
CA VAL A 211 -22.72 -4.98 -20.86
C VAL A 211 -23.28 -6.38 -20.68
N VAL A 212 -24.05 -6.57 -19.62
CA VAL A 212 -24.71 -7.83 -19.29
C VAL A 212 -25.74 -8.16 -20.36
N ALA A 213 -25.81 -9.42 -20.75
CA ALA A 213 -26.78 -9.94 -21.69
C ALA A 213 -27.26 -11.31 -21.25
N ASN A 214 -28.41 -11.74 -21.78
CA ASN A 214 -28.92 -13.10 -21.56
C ASN A 214 -28.05 -14.18 -22.26
N GLY A 215 -27.24 -13.75 -23.24
CA GLY A 215 -26.20 -14.56 -23.88
C GLY A 215 -24.79 -14.12 -23.46
N ALA A 216 -23.81 -14.29 -24.35
CA ALA A 216 -22.45 -13.81 -24.11
C ALA A 216 -22.45 -12.28 -23.92
N TRP A 217 -21.72 -11.81 -22.92
CA TRP A 217 -21.57 -10.39 -22.66
C TRP A 217 -20.63 -9.78 -23.69
N THR A 218 -20.89 -8.53 -24.07
CA THR A 218 -20.02 -7.76 -24.96
C THR A 218 -19.38 -6.64 -24.19
N ARG A 219 -18.22 -6.16 -24.66
CA ARG A 219 -17.64 -4.92 -24.13
C ARG A 219 -18.62 -3.77 -24.33
N SER A 220 -18.60 -2.80 -23.42
CA SER A 220 -19.43 -1.61 -23.55
C SER A 220 -18.97 -0.75 -24.72
N ASN A 221 -19.89 0.00 -25.35
CA ASN A 221 -19.59 0.83 -26.52
C ASN A 221 -18.48 1.88 -26.27
N ASP A 222 -18.30 2.33 -25.03
CA ASP A 222 -17.21 3.24 -24.64
C ASP A 222 -15.88 2.54 -24.30
N ALA A 223 -15.80 1.21 -24.48
CA ALA A 223 -14.63 0.39 -24.20
C ALA A 223 -14.50 -0.84 -25.12
N ASP A 224 -15.12 -0.82 -26.31
CA ASP A 224 -15.19 -1.94 -27.26
C ASP A 224 -14.11 -1.92 -28.36
N ALA A 225 -13.30 -0.86 -28.41
CA ALA A 225 -12.20 -0.71 -29.35
C ALA A 225 -10.92 -0.26 -28.65
N SER A 226 -9.77 -0.71 -29.14
CA SER A 226 -8.44 -0.36 -28.57
C SER A 226 -8.22 1.15 -28.42
N VAL A 227 -8.71 1.94 -29.36
CA VAL A 227 -8.61 3.42 -29.32
C VAL A 227 -9.45 4.06 -28.21
N LYS A 228 -10.43 3.34 -27.66
CA LYS A 228 -11.28 3.78 -26.55
C LYS A 228 -10.75 3.28 -25.19
N VAL A 229 -9.70 2.46 -25.18
CA VAL A 229 -9.15 1.87 -23.95
C VAL A 229 -7.67 2.23 -23.86
N THR A 230 -7.41 3.33 -23.17
CA THR A 230 -6.07 3.90 -22.97
C THR A 230 -5.60 3.74 -21.54
N SER A 231 -4.28 3.77 -21.35
CA SER A 231 -3.69 3.82 -20.01
C SER A 231 -4.24 5.04 -19.27
N GLY A 232 -4.74 4.83 -18.06
CA GLY A 232 -5.37 5.89 -17.26
C GLY A 232 -6.89 5.99 -17.39
N LEU A 233 -7.54 5.15 -18.20
CA LEU A 233 -9.00 5.01 -18.21
C LEU A 233 -9.55 4.87 -16.79
N ILE A 234 -10.55 5.68 -16.42
CA ILE A 234 -11.21 5.64 -15.11
C ILE A 234 -12.69 5.30 -15.22
N VAL A 235 -13.20 4.56 -14.23
CA VAL A 235 -14.62 4.20 -14.13
C VAL A 235 -15.05 4.11 -12.67
N SER A 236 -16.24 4.64 -12.36
CA SER A 236 -16.86 4.56 -11.04
C SER A 236 -17.82 3.38 -10.93
N VAL A 237 -17.93 2.79 -9.74
CA VAL A 237 -18.81 1.68 -9.38
C VAL A 237 -19.92 2.19 -8.47
N GLU A 238 -21.17 1.93 -8.84
CA GLU A 238 -22.36 2.47 -8.16
C GLU A 238 -22.83 1.61 -6.98
N GLU A 239 -22.93 0.29 -7.17
CA GLU A 239 -23.49 -0.65 -6.21
C GLU A 239 -22.50 -1.79 -5.90
N GLY A 240 -22.67 -2.42 -4.74
CA GLY A 240 -21.84 -3.53 -4.28
C GLY A 240 -21.73 -3.61 -2.76
N ALA A 241 -21.55 -4.82 -2.23
CA ALA A 241 -21.30 -5.02 -0.81
C ALA A 241 -19.89 -4.57 -0.40
N LEU A 242 -18.89 -4.77 -1.28
CA LEU A 242 -17.48 -4.46 -1.02
C LEU A 242 -16.97 -3.30 -1.86
N LEU A 243 -17.49 -3.14 -3.08
CA LEU A 243 -16.94 -2.27 -4.13
C LEU A 243 -17.84 -1.08 -4.50
N ALA A 244 -18.96 -0.87 -3.80
CA ALA A 244 -19.77 0.35 -3.98
C ALA A 244 -18.95 1.63 -3.77
N ASP A 245 -19.32 2.68 -4.49
CA ASP A 245 -18.72 4.01 -4.43
C ASP A 245 -17.21 4.03 -4.70
N THR A 246 -16.69 3.07 -5.48
CA THR A 246 -15.26 3.01 -5.83
C THR A 246 -14.98 3.56 -7.22
N ILE A 247 -13.79 4.14 -7.42
CA ILE A 247 -13.22 4.53 -8.70
C ILE A 247 -12.04 3.61 -9.01
N TRP A 248 -12.02 3.07 -10.22
CA TRP A 248 -10.97 2.19 -10.71
C TRP A 248 -10.27 2.80 -11.92
N GLN A 249 -8.94 2.75 -11.91
CA GLN A 249 -8.09 3.21 -13.00
C GLN A 249 -7.43 2.01 -13.69
N LEU A 250 -7.40 2.00 -15.02
CA LEU A 250 -6.59 1.09 -15.80
C LEU A 250 -5.12 1.52 -15.70
N VAL A 251 -4.30 0.72 -15.03
CA VAL A 251 -2.87 1.00 -14.77
C VAL A 251 -1.94 0.21 -15.69
N THR A 252 -2.49 -0.45 -16.71
CA THR A 252 -1.68 -1.04 -17.78
C THR A 252 -0.99 0.09 -18.57
N ASP A 253 0.34 0.09 -18.58
CA ASP A 253 1.14 1.09 -19.29
C ASP A 253 1.30 0.76 -20.78
N GLY A 254 1.44 1.80 -21.60
CA GLY A 254 1.76 1.69 -23.02
C GLY A 254 0.57 1.51 -23.96
N SER A 255 0.84 1.06 -25.19
CA SER A 255 -0.18 0.85 -26.21
C SER A 255 -1.04 -0.38 -25.88
N ILE A 256 -2.36 -0.20 -25.83
CA ILE A 256 -3.31 -1.27 -25.52
C ILE A 256 -3.95 -1.78 -26.80
N VAL A 257 -3.97 -3.11 -26.96
CA VAL A 257 -4.72 -3.82 -28.00
C VAL A 257 -5.69 -4.77 -27.30
N LEU A 258 -6.99 -4.56 -27.48
CA LEU A 258 -8.01 -5.42 -26.86
C LEU A 258 -7.82 -6.89 -27.25
N ASP A 259 -8.22 -7.77 -26.34
CA ASP A 259 -8.14 -9.24 -26.45
C ASP A 259 -6.70 -9.81 -26.53
N THR A 260 -5.69 -8.94 -26.51
CA THR A 260 -4.27 -9.28 -26.54
C THR A 260 -3.53 -8.74 -25.31
N THR A 261 -3.61 -7.44 -25.05
CA THR A 261 -2.93 -6.78 -23.92
C THR A 261 -3.64 -7.11 -22.61
N ALA A 262 -2.87 -7.46 -21.56
CA ALA A 262 -3.42 -7.65 -20.21
C ALA A 262 -3.92 -6.33 -19.62
N LEU A 263 -5.16 -6.31 -19.12
CA LEU A 263 -5.81 -5.12 -18.56
C LEU A 263 -5.88 -5.23 -17.03
N THR A 264 -5.15 -4.38 -16.33
CA THR A 264 -5.05 -4.36 -14.87
C THR A 264 -5.68 -3.10 -14.31
N PHE A 265 -6.71 -3.28 -13.48
CA PHE A 265 -7.41 -2.17 -12.83
C PHE A 265 -6.98 -2.03 -11.36
N GLN A 266 -6.76 -0.80 -10.92
CA GLN A 266 -6.43 -0.46 -9.55
C GLN A 266 -7.51 0.45 -8.94
N ASN A 267 -7.92 0.15 -7.71
CA ASN A 267 -8.83 1.00 -6.96
C ASN A 267 -8.09 2.26 -6.50
N ILE A 268 -8.57 3.43 -6.91
CA ILE A 268 -7.98 4.74 -6.58
C ILE A 268 -8.83 5.57 -5.62
N THR A 269 -9.96 5.03 -5.16
CA THR A 269 -10.89 5.70 -4.22
C THR A 269 -10.24 6.04 -2.88
N LYS A 270 -9.32 5.19 -2.41
CA LYS A 270 -8.80 5.20 -1.02
C LYS A 270 -7.29 4.88 -0.91
N GLY A 271 -6.59 4.69 -2.03
CA GLY A 271 -5.28 4.03 -2.07
C GLY A 271 -4.04 4.90 -1.85
N PHE A 272 -4.15 6.23 -1.93
CA PHE A 272 -3.04 7.14 -1.64
C PHE A 272 -3.42 8.02 -0.45
N ALA A 273 -2.56 8.04 0.58
CA ALA A 273 -2.63 9.11 1.57
C ALA A 273 -2.55 10.46 0.82
N PRO A 274 -3.45 11.43 1.07
CA PRO A 274 -3.39 12.72 0.41
C PRO A 274 -1.99 13.33 0.60
N LEU A 275 -1.38 13.78 -0.49
CA LEU A 275 0.00 14.33 -0.48
C LEU A 275 0.17 15.50 0.51
N ASN A 276 -0.93 16.13 0.94
CA ASN A 276 -1.02 17.12 2.02
C ASN A 276 -2.21 16.82 2.94
N SER A 277 -2.10 15.85 3.86
CA SER A 277 -3.11 15.66 4.91
C SER A 277 -2.70 16.40 6.20
N PRO A 278 -3.37 17.50 6.59
CA PRO A 278 -3.13 18.17 7.89
C PRO A 278 -3.62 17.34 9.09
N VAL A 279 -4.28 16.20 8.84
CA VAL A 279 -4.89 15.36 9.88
C VAL A 279 -4.70 13.89 9.48
N LEU A 280 -3.49 13.34 9.67
CA LEU A 280 -3.33 11.88 9.78
C LEU A 280 -3.99 11.43 11.11
N THR A 281 -5.32 11.33 11.13
CA THR A 281 -6.09 10.75 12.23
C THR A 281 -6.08 9.22 12.11
N ASN A 282 -5.38 8.56 13.03
CA ASN A 282 -5.26 7.09 13.15
C ASN A 282 -4.58 6.33 11.98
N PRO A 283 -3.47 6.81 11.39
CA PRO A 283 -2.71 6.00 10.44
C PRO A 283 -2.17 4.75 11.14
N THR A 284 -2.28 3.59 10.48
CA THR A 284 -1.61 2.36 10.89
C THR A 284 -0.36 2.16 10.03
N ALA A 285 0.67 1.57 10.62
CA ALA A 285 1.88 1.16 9.93
C ALA A 285 2.33 -0.20 10.49
N ASN A 286 3.05 -0.97 9.69
CA ASN A 286 3.67 -2.19 10.19
C ASN A 286 4.70 -1.84 11.27
N THR A 287 4.67 -2.56 12.39
CA THR A 287 5.64 -2.38 13.45
C THR A 287 6.99 -2.96 13.03
N ALA A 288 8.00 -2.10 12.91
CA ALA A 288 9.35 -2.50 12.54
C ALA A 288 9.99 -3.46 13.59
N PRO A 289 10.96 -4.31 13.18
CA PRO A 289 11.77 -5.10 14.11
C PRO A 289 12.50 -4.23 15.13
N GLN A 290 12.82 -4.78 16.30
CA GLN A 290 13.65 -4.07 17.28
C GLN A 290 15.03 -3.75 16.65
N PHE A 291 15.58 -2.57 16.94
CA PHE A 291 16.85 -2.05 16.40
C PHE A 291 16.85 -1.65 14.91
N ASP A 292 15.70 -1.60 14.24
CA ASP A 292 15.57 -0.95 12.93
C ASP A 292 15.97 0.53 13.02
N ASN A 293 16.96 0.94 12.21
CA ASN A 293 17.50 2.30 12.13
C ASN A 293 17.24 2.98 10.77
N SER A 294 16.34 2.40 9.97
CA SER A 294 15.94 2.94 8.69
C SER A 294 15.05 4.19 8.84
N LYS A 295 14.62 4.75 7.71
CA LYS A 295 13.71 5.91 7.68
C LYS A 295 12.23 5.51 7.78
N ALA A 296 11.92 4.30 8.26
CA ALA A 296 10.54 3.84 8.43
C ALA A 296 9.78 4.66 9.47
N LEU A 297 8.46 4.76 9.32
CA LEU A 297 7.61 5.38 10.33
C LEU A 297 7.59 4.52 11.60
N ALA A 298 7.88 5.14 12.74
CA ALA A 298 7.82 4.47 14.03
C ALA A 298 6.36 4.35 14.51
N THR A 299 5.90 3.11 14.73
CA THR A 299 4.60 2.86 15.37
C THR A 299 4.69 3.17 16.87
N THR A 300 3.54 3.42 17.52
CA THR A 300 3.47 3.55 18.99
C THR A 300 3.98 2.28 19.70
N GLU A 301 3.78 1.11 19.11
CA GLU A 301 4.34 -0.16 19.57
C GLU A 301 5.88 -0.20 19.45
N PHE A 302 6.47 0.35 18.38
CA PHE A 302 7.92 0.50 18.27
C PHE A 302 8.48 1.48 19.31
N VAL A 303 7.85 2.64 19.48
CA VAL A 303 8.29 3.66 20.44
C VAL A 303 8.19 3.18 21.89
N THR A 304 7.09 2.52 22.26
CA THR A 304 6.92 2.00 23.63
C THR A 304 7.99 0.95 23.98
N ARG A 305 8.38 0.10 23.02
CA ARG A 305 9.51 -0.83 23.16
C ARG A 305 10.86 -0.11 23.29
N ALA A 306 11.09 0.97 22.53
CA ALA A 306 12.35 1.71 22.54
C ALA A 306 12.63 2.49 23.84
N LEU A 307 11.58 2.98 24.51
CA LEU A 307 11.71 3.79 25.73
C LEU A 307 11.96 2.98 27.01
N GLY A 308 12.31 1.70 26.91
CA GLY A 308 12.64 0.85 28.06
C GLY A 308 11.43 0.35 28.85
N ASN A 309 10.20 0.50 28.33
CA ASN A 309 9.04 -0.16 28.92
C ASN A 309 9.13 -1.66 28.67
N PHE A 310 8.77 -2.45 29.69
CA PHE A 310 8.50 -3.86 29.46
C PHE A 310 7.21 -4.01 28.63
N ARG A 311 7.23 -4.85 27.60
CA ARG A 311 6.07 -5.16 26.75
C ARG A 311 4.99 -5.98 27.46
N GLY A 312 5.23 -6.38 28.71
CA GLY A 312 4.28 -7.12 29.55
C GLY A 312 4.93 -7.76 30.77
N GLY A 313 4.10 -8.41 31.59
CA GLY A 313 4.52 -9.24 32.72
C GLY A 313 3.94 -10.65 32.62
N THR A 314 4.66 -11.65 33.09
CA THR A 314 4.20 -13.05 33.07
C THR A 314 4.74 -13.83 34.27
N GLY A 315 3.85 -14.53 34.98
CA GLY A 315 4.26 -15.52 35.98
C GLY A 315 4.63 -16.85 35.32
N ILE A 316 5.72 -17.48 35.77
CA ILE A 316 6.21 -18.77 35.30
C ILE A 316 6.00 -19.81 36.40
N SER A 317 5.04 -20.70 36.19
CA SER A 317 4.65 -21.75 37.14
C SER A 317 5.29 -23.11 36.86
N ALA A 318 5.94 -23.29 35.71
CA ALA A 318 6.58 -24.53 35.31
C ALA A 318 7.93 -24.26 34.64
N SER A 319 8.91 -25.14 34.91
CA SER A 319 10.24 -25.09 34.29
C SER A 319 10.16 -25.20 32.77
N ARG A 320 10.77 -24.26 32.05
CA ARG A 320 10.82 -24.24 30.59
C ARG A 320 12.01 -23.44 30.08
N THR A 321 12.34 -23.64 28.81
CA THR A 321 13.21 -22.72 28.07
C THR A 321 12.40 -21.48 27.67
N LEU A 322 12.99 -20.32 27.86
CA LEU A 322 12.45 -19.04 27.42
C LEU A 322 12.74 -18.83 25.92
N THR A 323 11.89 -18.07 25.24
CA THR A 323 12.01 -17.80 23.79
C THR A 323 12.13 -16.30 23.52
N GLY A 324 12.26 -15.92 22.25
CA GLY A 324 12.21 -14.51 21.83
C GLY A 324 10.95 -13.78 22.29
N ASP A 325 9.83 -14.49 22.50
CA ASP A 325 8.58 -13.91 23.00
C ASP A 325 8.64 -13.46 24.45
N ASP A 326 9.61 -13.97 25.23
CA ASP A 326 9.81 -13.60 26.62
C ASP A 326 10.69 -12.35 26.79
N LEU A 327 11.39 -11.93 25.73
CA LEU A 327 12.19 -10.71 25.72
C LEU A 327 11.32 -9.48 25.98
N GLY A 328 11.88 -8.51 26.69
CA GLY A 328 11.21 -7.27 27.04
C GLY A 328 10.08 -7.47 28.06
N LYS A 329 9.95 -8.60 28.74
CA LYS A 329 8.96 -8.82 29.81
C LYS A 329 9.59 -8.82 31.20
N ARG A 330 8.75 -8.60 32.22
CA ARG A 330 9.00 -9.03 33.59
C ARG A 330 8.50 -10.46 33.77
N LEU A 331 9.39 -11.36 34.19
CA LEU A 331 9.12 -12.78 34.39
C LEU A 331 9.27 -13.12 35.87
N GLU A 332 8.19 -13.54 36.52
CA GLU A 332 8.22 -13.94 37.93
C GLU A 332 8.20 -15.46 38.06
N LEU A 333 9.24 -16.04 38.66
CA LEU A 333 9.40 -17.47 38.83
C LEU A 333 8.71 -17.95 40.11
N ALA A 334 7.87 -18.97 39.99
CA ALA A 334 7.34 -19.70 41.14
C ALA A 334 8.42 -20.54 41.84
N GLY A 335 8.13 -21.02 43.05
CA GLY A 335 8.99 -21.96 43.78
C GLY A 335 9.22 -23.25 43.01
N GLY A 336 10.47 -23.75 43.01
CA GLY A 336 10.89 -24.98 42.35
C GLY A 336 11.06 -24.87 40.82
N VAL A 337 10.76 -23.72 40.22
CA VAL A 337 10.88 -23.50 38.78
C VAL A 337 12.34 -23.22 38.42
N THR A 338 12.84 -23.92 37.40
CA THR A 338 14.10 -23.60 36.72
C THR A 338 13.79 -23.17 35.29
N VAL A 339 14.14 -21.94 34.93
CA VAL A 339 14.05 -21.48 33.54
C VAL A 339 15.41 -21.51 32.86
N ALA A 340 15.44 -21.96 31.61
CA ALA A 340 16.61 -21.77 30.76
C ALA A 340 16.44 -20.50 29.94
N LEU A 341 17.41 -19.58 30.00
CA LEU A 341 17.42 -18.40 29.13
C LEU A 341 17.50 -18.84 27.65
N PRO A 342 17.00 -18.02 26.70
CA PRO A 342 17.17 -18.31 25.29
C PRO A 342 18.66 -18.46 24.97
N ALA A 343 19.01 -19.36 24.06
CA ALA A 343 20.38 -19.45 23.57
C ALA A 343 20.82 -18.09 23.01
N THR A 344 22.00 -17.61 23.38
CA THR A 344 22.44 -16.27 22.97
C THR A 344 22.55 -16.12 21.45
N SER A 345 22.72 -17.22 20.72
CA SER A 345 22.75 -17.26 19.25
C SER A 345 21.39 -17.08 18.58
N THR A 346 20.28 -17.18 19.31
CA THR A 346 18.92 -17.07 18.75
C THR A 346 18.26 -15.71 19.00
N VAL A 347 18.95 -14.81 19.71
CA VAL A 347 18.45 -13.47 20.07
C VAL A 347 19.52 -12.40 19.80
N PRO A 348 19.12 -11.15 19.46
CA PRO A 348 20.07 -10.08 19.16
C PRO A 348 20.84 -9.59 20.40
N ASP A 349 22.03 -9.00 20.19
CA ASP A 349 22.76 -8.26 21.24
C ASP A 349 21.88 -7.14 21.81
N GLY A 350 21.93 -6.98 23.13
CA GLY A 350 21.10 -6.02 23.86
C GLY A 350 19.67 -6.51 24.17
N ALA A 351 19.28 -7.70 23.73
CA ALA A 351 18.02 -8.31 24.16
C ALA A 351 17.98 -8.43 25.69
N ALA A 352 16.89 -7.97 26.32
CA ALA A 352 16.81 -7.86 27.78
C ALA A 352 15.50 -8.41 28.34
N MET A 353 15.54 -8.93 29.57
CA MET A 353 14.36 -9.33 30.35
C MET A 353 14.60 -9.12 31.85
N LEU A 354 13.56 -8.78 32.61
CA LEU A 354 13.61 -8.74 34.07
C LEU A 354 13.15 -10.09 34.60
N ILE A 355 13.98 -10.75 35.40
CA ILE A 355 13.64 -12.01 36.07
C ILE A 355 13.60 -11.76 37.57
N SER A 356 12.54 -12.21 38.22
CA SER A 356 12.39 -12.17 39.66
C SER A 356 11.92 -13.51 40.22
N ALA A 357 12.37 -13.86 41.42
CA ALA A 357 11.76 -14.93 42.20
C ALA A 357 10.57 -14.41 43.00
N GLY A 358 9.57 -15.26 43.23
CA GLY A 358 8.51 -14.94 44.18
C GLY A 358 9.09 -14.62 45.58
N PRO A 359 8.41 -13.81 46.41
CA PRO A 359 8.94 -13.25 47.65
C PRO A 359 9.31 -14.28 48.73
N GLN A 360 8.83 -15.51 48.61
CA GLN A 360 9.11 -16.62 49.53
C GLN A 360 9.87 -17.77 48.86
N SER A 361 10.21 -17.65 47.58
CA SER A 361 10.84 -18.73 46.84
C SER A 361 12.32 -18.85 47.18
N THR A 362 12.73 -19.98 47.70
CA THR A 362 14.14 -20.34 47.95
C THR A 362 14.72 -21.26 46.88
N SER A 363 13.93 -21.58 45.84
CA SER A 363 14.23 -22.65 44.89
C SER A 363 13.98 -22.26 43.43
N SER A 364 13.67 -21.00 43.15
CA SER A 364 13.62 -20.48 41.78
C SER A 364 15.03 -20.39 41.20
N ARG A 365 15.22 -20.89 39.98
CA ARG A 365 16.53 -21.03 39.37
C ARG A 365 16.55 -20.54 37.92
N VAL A 366 17.72 -20.09 37.49
CA VAL A 366 18.00 -19.73 36.10
C VAL A 366 19.21 -20.51 35.61
N THR A 367 19.10 -21.10 34.43
CA THR A 367 20.20 -21.73 33.71
C THR A 367 20.32 -21.12 32.31
N VAL A 368 21.41 -21.43 31.61
CA VAL A 368 21.67 -20.99 30.23
C VAL A 368 21.85 -22.20 29.32
N ALA A 369 21.81 -21.97 28.00
CA ALA A 369 22.12 -23.00 27.02
C ALA A 369 23.59 -23.43 27.08
N ALA A 370 23.92 -24.60 26.53
CA ALA A 370 25.31 -25.07 26.49
C ALA A 370 26.19 -24.10 25.67
N GLY A 371 27.34 -23.73 26.23
CA GLY A 371 28.27 -22.76 25.62
C GLY A 371 28.00 -21.30 25.97
N ASP A 372 26.83 -21.00 26.53
CA ASP A 372 26.51 -19.68 27.09
C ASP A 372 26.96 -19.57 28.54
N GLN A 373 27.11 -18.33 29.01
CA GLN A 373 27.46 -18.02 30.40
C GLN A 373 26.41 -17.11 31.05
N LEU A 374 26.12 -17.33 32.33
CA LEU A 374 25.41 -16.36 33.17
C LEU A 374 26.44 -15.59 34.00
N ALA A 375 26.33 -14.26 34.04
CA ALA A 375 27.22 -13.42 34.82
C ALA A 375 26.45 -12.40 35.66
N MET A 376 26.85 -12.21 36.92
CA MET A 376 26.33 -11.16 37.81
C MET A 376 27.44 -10.11 37.98
N ASN A 377 27.17 -8.84 37.66
CA ASN A 377 28.20 -7.77 37.67
C ASN A 377 29.49 -8.15 36.94
N ASN A 378 29.38 -8.70 35.74
CA ASN A 378 30.51 -9.17 34.92
C ASN A 378 31.32 -10.35 35.49
N LEU A 379 30.89 -10.98 36.58
CA LEU A 379 31.51 -12.18 37.12
C LEU A 379 30.65 -13.41 36.78
N ALA A 380 31.28 -14.42 36.18
CA ALA A 380 30.61 -15.69 35.88
C ALA A 380 30.05 -16.32 37.17
N VAL A 381 28.82 -16.80 37.12
CA VAL A 381 28.20 -17.52 38.24
C VAL A 381 27.92 -18.96 37.84
N THR A 382 27.96 -19.85 38.83
CA THR A 382 27.59 -21.26 38.63
C THR A 382 26.12 -21.36 38.26
N VAL A 383 25.84 -22.09 37.18
CA VAL A 383 24.48 -22.43 36.74
C VAL A 383 24.15 -23.90 37.07
N PRO A 384 22.90 -24.23 37.43
CA PRO A 384 21.76 -23.32 37.58
C PRO A 384 21.94 -22.40 38.80
N TYR A 385 21.78 -21.10 38.58
CA TYR A 385 21.87 -20.08 39.61
C TYR A 385 20.56 -20.04 40.40
N THR A 386 20.62 -20.14 41.73
CA THR A 386 19.44 -20.08 42.59
C THR A 386 19.24 -18.64 43.08
N LEU A 387 18.06 -18.08 42.82
CA LEU A 387 17.67 -16.75 43.28
C LEU A 387 17.27 -16.82 44.76
N SER A 388 17.51 -15.72 45.48
CA SER A 388 17.02 -15.53 46.85
C SER A 388 15.52 -15.23 46.82
N PRO A 389 14.80 -15.40 47.94
CA PRO A 389 13.41 -14.97 48.04
C PRO A 389 13.24 -13.49 47.67
N GLY A 390 12.37 -13.22 46.68
CA GLY A 390 12.16 -11.87 46.14
C GLY A 390 13.32 -11.29 45.32
N GLY A 391 14.37 -12.09 45.08
CA GLY A 391 15.56 -11.69 44.33
C GLY A 391 15.23 -11.41 42.87
N ASP A 392 15.91 -10.43 42.28
CA ASP A 392 15.71 -9.99 40.91
C ASP A 392 16.99 -9.54 40.21
N PHE A 393 16.94 -9.51 38.88
CA PHE A 393 17.94 -8.92 37.99
C PHE A 393 17.37 -8.70 36.59
N ILE A 394 17.95 -7.75 35.85
CA ILE A 394 17.76 -7.63 34.41
C ILE A 394 18.88 -8.42 33.73
N ALA A 395 18.52 -9.45 32.96
CA ALA A 395 19.45 -10.16 32.10
C ALA A 395 19.52 -9.50 30.73
N ILE A 396 20.73 -9.18 30.27
CA ILE A 396 21.01 -8.53 28.99
C ILE A 396 21.95 -9.44 28.19
N ARG A 397 21.58 -9.76 26.94
CA ARG A 397 22.44 -10.56 26.06
C ARG A 397 23.59 -9.71 25.52
N GLU A 398 24.82 -10.18 25.68
CA GLU A 398 26.03 -9.63 25.08
C GLU A 398 26.95 -10.78 24.66
N ALA A 399 27.18 -10.94 23.34
CA ALA A 399 27.92 -12.06 22.77
C ALA A 399 27.36 -13.42 23.27
N ASN A 400 28.20 -14.26 23.90
CA ASN A 400 27.78 -15.55 24.46
C ASN A 400 27.44 -15.48 25.96
N VAL A 401 27.15 -14.28 26.50
CA VAL A 401 26.89 -14.06 27.92
C VAL A 401 25.52 -13.42 28.13
N TRP A 402 24.78 -13.94 29.10
CA TRP A 402 23.67 -13.24 29.74
C TRP A 402 24.21 -12.47 30.94
N ARG A 403 24.37 -11.16 30.78
CA ARG A 403 24.87 -10.26 31.83
C ARG A 403 23.71 -9.74 32.66
N CYS A 404 23.75 -10.02 33.95
CA CYS A 404 22.75 -9.61 34.91
C CYS A 404 23.19 -8.34 35.64
N HIS A 405 22.33 -7.32 35.59
CA HIS A 405 22.53 -6.01 36.20
C HIS A 405 21.24 -5.50 36.86
N SER A 406 21.37 -4.40 37.61
CA SER A 406 20.23 -3.61 38.11
C SER A 406 19.18 -4.41 38.87
N GLY A 407 19.62 -5.27 39.79
CA GLY A 407 18.73 -6.03 40.68
C GLY A 407 19.38 -6.46 41.98
N SER A 408 18.57 -6.89 42.93
CA SER A 408 18.97 -7.31 44.27
C SER A 408 19.95 -8.48 44.27
N GLU A 409 19.84 -9.43 43.32
CA GLU A 409 20.80 -10.53 43.19
C GLU A 409 22.19 -10.04 42.80
N THR A 410 22.24 -9.01 41.94
CA THR A 410 23.51 -8.40 41.53
C THR A 410 24.12 -7.62 42.68
N LEU A 411 23.33 -6.93 43.52
CA LEU A 411 23.86 -6.29 44.72
C LEU A 411 24.40 -7.32 45.71
N ARG A 412 23.62 -8.36 46.01
CA ARG A 412 23.97 -9.42 46.98
C ARG A 412 25.25 -10.18 46.61
N THR A 413 25.46 -10.43 45.32
CA THR A 413 26.64 -11.16 44.82
C THR A 413 27.82 -10.27 44.48
N SER A 414 27.66 -8.94 44.56
CA SER A 414 28.76 -8.01 44.30
C SER A 414 29.85 -8.13 45.38
N PRO A 415 31.13 -8.24 45.00
CA PRO A 415 32.24 -8.21 45.95
C PRO A 415 32.29 -6.95 46.82
N LEU A 416 31.69 -5.85 46.35
CA LEU A 416 31.58 -4.59 47.10
C LEU A 416 30.70 -4.70 48.34
N PHE A 417 29.70 -5.59 48.31
CA PHE A 417 28.75 -5.84 49.39
C PHE A 417 28.94 -7.24 50.00
N ALA A 418 30.11 -7.84 49.83
CA ALA A 418 30.38 -9.19 50.31
C ALA A 418 30.11 -9.30 51.81
N SER A 419 29.45 -10.39 52.19
CA SER A 419 29.14 -10.69 53.59
C SER A 419 29.26 -12.18 53.87
N SER A 420 29.65 -12.53 55.08
CA SER A 420 29.64 -13.91 55.58
C SER A 420 28.98 -13.94 56.96
N PHE A 421 27.85 -14.64 57.07
CA PHE A 421 27.01 -14.67 58.28
C PHE A 421 27.28 -15.88 59.18
N GLY A 422 28.55 -16.11 59.52
CA GLY A 422 28.93 -17.10 60.53
C GLY A 422 28.89 -16.56 61.95
N ILE A 423 29.15 -17.44 62.94
CA ILE A 423 29.45 -17.04 64.33
C ILE A 423 30.60 -16.03 64.33
N THR A 424 31.62 -16.29 63.53
CA THR A 424 32.61 -15.31 63.10
C THR A 424 32.31 -14.92 61.66
N GLY A 425 32.10 -13.63 61.41
CA GLY A 425 31.55 -13.14 60.15
C GLY A 425 31.93 -11.71 59.84
N TYR A 426 31.47 -11.23 58.70
CA TYR A 426 31.68 -9.85 58.26
C TYR A 426 30.58 -9.36 57.31
N SER A 427 30.45 -8.05 57.20
CA SER A 427 29.68 -7.36 56.16
C SER A 427 30.46 -6.17 55.62
N LYS A 428 30.32 -5.90 54.32
CA LYS A 428 30.87 -4.72 53.65
C LYS A 428 29.75 -3.75 53.29
N ALA A 429 29.92 -2.49 53.65
CA ALA A 429 29.01 -1.41 53.34
C ALA A 429 29.41 -0.69 52.04
N PRO A 430 28.46 0.00 51.36
CA PRO A 430 28.73 0.74 50.11
C PRO A 430 29.85 1.77 50.18
N ASN A 431 30.08 2.35 51.36
CA ASN A 431 31.14 3.33 51.58
C ASN A 431 32.53 2.70 51.80
N GLY A 432 32.65 1.38 51.65
CA GLY A 432 33.88 0.63 51.89
C GLY A 432 34.14 0.28 53.35
N ALA A 433 33.26 0.69 54.29
CA ALA A 433 33.38 0.27 55.68
C ALA A 433 33.11 -1.24 55.79
N ILE A 434 33.91 -1.91 56.60
CA ILE A 434 33.77 -3.32 56.91
C ILE A 434 33.47 -3.44 58.39
N GLU A 435 32.44 -4.21 58.72
CA GLU A 435 32.15 -4.64 60.07
C GLU A 435 32.44 -6.13 60.15
N MET A 436 33.20 -6.55 61.16
CA MET A 436 33.50 -7.94 61.42
C MET A 436 33.10 -8.27 62.85
N TRP A 437 32.66 -9.50 63.07
CA TRP A 437 32.25 -9.95 64.39
C TRP A 437 32.70 -11.37 64.65
N GLY A 438 32.69 -11.75 65.92
CA GLY A 438 32.93 -13.12 66.35
C GLY A 438 32.76 -13.32 67.84
N LEU A 439 32.86 -14.58 68.25
CA LEU A 439 33.04 -14.96 69.65
C LEU A 439 34.49 -15.40 69.86
N THR A 440 35.09 -15.00 70.98
CA THR A 440 36.39 -15.53 71.40
C THR A 440 36.23 -16.98 71.86
N GLY A 441 37.32 -17.76 71.79
CA GLY A 441 37.44 -18.98 72.59
C GLY A 441 37.57 -18.68 74.09
N GLY A 442 37.63 -19.73 74.90
CA GLY A 442 38.01 -19.59 76.31
C GLY A 442 39.50 -19.24 76.45
N SER A 443 39.83 -18.30 77.34
CA SER A 443 41.19 -17.84 77.63
C SER A 443 41.43 -17.79 79.13
N ALA A 444 42.64 -18.11 79.59
CA ALA A 444 42.98 -17.97 81.00
C ALA A 444 42.99 -16.48 81.44
N PRO A 445 42.54 -16.16 82.67
CA PRO A 445 42.61 -14.80 83.19
C PRO A 445 44.04 -14.21 83.11
N GLY A 446 44.15 -12.97 82.64
CA GLY A 446 45.43 -12.26 82.46
C GLY A 446 46.27 -12.70 81.25
N ALA A 447 45.87 -13.75 80.52
CA ALA A 447 46.58 -14.17 79.32
C ALA A 447 46.28 -13.25 78.13
N VAL A 448 47.33 -12.84 77.41
CA VAL A 448 47.19 -12.11 76.15
C VAL A 448 46.85 -13.11 75.05
N THR A 449 45.61 -13.06 74.56
CA THR A 449 45.06 -14.01 73.58
C THR A 449 44.86 -13.32 72.23
N PRO A 450 45.44 -13.83 71.13
CA PRO A 450 45.24 -13.28 69.80
C PRO A 450 43.90 -13.74 69.18
N ILE A 451 43.27 -12.84 68.42
CA ILE A 451 42.09 -13.07 67.61
C ILE A 451 42.42 -12.69 66.17
N THR A 452 42.14 -13.59 65.24
CA THR A 452 42.31 -13.35 63.79
C THR A 452 40.96 -12.98 63.18
N PHE A 453 40.94 -11.94 62.36
CA PHE A 453 39.74 -11.54 61.64
C PHE A 453 39.43 -12.50 60.48
N PRO A 454 38.14 -12.65 60.09
CA PRO A 454 37.74 -13.48 58.95
C PRO A 454 38.28 -12.98 57.60
N GLN A 455 38.69 -11.71 57.51
CA GLN A 455 39.50 -11.17 56.42
C GLN A 455 40.35 -10.00 56.96
N ALA A 456 41.36 -9.58 56.22
CA ALA A 456 42.08 -8.36 56.55
C ALA A 456 41.25 -7.11 56.23
N PHE A 457 41.31 -6.09 57.07
CA PHE A 457 40.93 -4.73 56.68
C PHE A 457 41.91 -4.21 55.62
N PRO A 458 41.46 -3.84 54.40
CA PRO A 458 42.36 -3.41 53.32
C PRO A 458 43.27 -2.23 53.70
N ASN A 459 42.76 -1.26 54.45
CA ASN A 459 43.46 -0.05 54.85
C ASN A 459 43.81 -0.06 56.33
N ARG A 460 42.81 -0.11 57.22
CA ARG A 460 43.02 -0.16 58.67
C ARG A 460 41.78 -0.56 59.47
N CYS A 461 42.02 -1.21 60.59
CA CYS A 461 41.04 -1.30 61.67
C CYS A 461 40.99 0.04 62.44
N TRP A 462 39.80 0.54 62.73
CA TRP A 462 39.56 1.80 63.46
C TRP A 462 39.13 1.55 64.91
N ASN A 463 38.40 0.47 65.15
CA ASN A 463 37.75 0.24 66.43
C ASN A 463 37.52 -1.25 66.68
N ILE A 464 37.70 -1.66 67.94
CA ILE A 464 37.32 -2.96 68.49
C ILE A 464 36.45 -2.70 69.72
N GLN A 465 35.29 -3.34 69.76
CA GLN A 465 34.43 -3.40 70.95
C GLN A 465 34.35 -4.85 71.40
N MET A 466 34.39 -5.07 72.71
CA MET A 466 34.26 -6.38 73.30
C MET A 466 33.23 -6.36 74.43
N THR A 467 32.40 -7.39 74.46
CA THR A 467 31.38 -7.59 75.49
C THR A 467 31.51 -9.01 76.03
N TYR A 468 31.50 -9.14 77.35
CA TYR A 468 31.48 -10.45 78.01
C TYR A 468 30.21 -11.22 77.66
N VAL A 469 30.33 -12.51 77.35
CA VAL A 469 29.22 -13.42 77.07
C VAL A 469 29.38 -14.69 77.91
N ASP A 470 28.36 -15.00 78.72
CA ASP A 470 28.31 -16.23 79.53
C ASP A 470 27.60 -17.35 78.76
N SER A 471 28.04 -18.61 78.94
CA SER A 471 27.60 -19.77 78.16
C SER A 471 26.24 -20.34 78.63
N GLY A 472 25.31 -19.50 79.09
CA GLY A 472 23.89 -19.88 79.27
C GLY A 472 23.37 -20.04 80.71
N VAL A 473 24.14 -19.72 81.75
CA VAL A 473 23.61 -19.55 83.11
C VAL A 473 24.20 -18.24 83.64
N GLN A 474 23.37 -17.26 84.04
CA GLN A 474 23.88 -16.08 84.76
C GLN A 474 24.51 -16.56 86.07
N SER A 475 25.81 -16.86 86.03
CA SER A 475 26.61 -17.17 87.22
C SER A 475 27.01 -15.86 87.90
N PRO A 476 27.27 -15.85 89.22
CA PRO A 476 27.30 -14.63 90.02
C PRO A 476 28.30 -13.59 89.48
N ALA A 477 28.03 -12.31 89.78
CA ALA A 477 28.72 -11.11 89.29
C ALA A 477 30.27 -11.13 89.38
N THR A 478 30.85 -12.08 90.11
CA THR A 478 32.28 -12.34 90.28
C THR A 478 32.98 -13.00 89.07
N ARG A 479 32.29 -13.35 87.98
CA ARG A 479 32.91 -13.94 86.77
C ARG A 479 33.19 -12.95 85.62
N GLY A 480 32.41 -11.87 85.50
CA GLY A 480 32.62 -10.82 84.50
C GLY A 480 33.68 -9.83 84.93
N GLY A 481 34.96 -10.13 84.69
CA GLY A 481 36.03 -9.15 84.90
C GLY A 481 36.16 -8.21 83.69
N PRO A 482 36.73 -6.99 83.87
CA PRO A 482 37.08 -6.11 82.76
C PRO A 482 37.82 -6.84 81.62
N VAL A 483 37.39 -6.57 80.40
CA VAL A 483 38.09 -6.98 79.18
C VAL A 483 38.88 -5.80 78.64
N GLN A 484 40.12 -6.05 78.25
CA GLN A 484 40.99 -5.06 77.63
C GLN A 484 41.40 -5.53 76.24
N VAL A 485 41.17 -4.68 75.25
CA VAL A 485 41.75 -4.83 73.92
C VAL A 485 43.19 -4.33 73.97
N GLY A 486 44.13 -5.18 73.56
CA GLY A 486 45.53 -4.84 73.38
C GLY A 486 45.82 -4.25 72.00
N SER A 487 46.98 -4.58 71.41
CA SER A 487 47.30 -4.14 70.05
C SER A 487 46.34 -4.73 69.03
N PHE A 488 45.91 -3.92 68.06
CA PHE A 488 45.15 -4.36 66.90
C PHE A 488 45.83 -3.92 65.60
N THR A 489 45.64 -4.73 64.56
CA THR A 489 46.21 -4.60 63.22
C THR A 489 45.11 -4.83 62.19
N ASN A 490 45.45 -4.83 60.91
CA ASN A 490 44.48 -5.11 59.85
C ASN A 490 44.01 -6.57 59.84
N THR A 491 44.74 -7.50 60.43
CA THR A 491 44.46 -8.94 60.38
C THR A 491 43.90 -9.51 61.68
N GLY A 492 43.90 -8.73 62.76
CA GLY A 492 43.44 -9.21 64.06
C GLY A 492 43.82 -8.28 65.20
N PHE A 493 43.50 -8.71 66.42
CA PHE A 493 43.81 -8.01 67.66
C PHE A 493 44.16 -8.99 68.77
N SER A 494 44.80 -8.52 69.83
CA SER A 494 44.97 -9.27 71.07
C SER A 494 44.01 -8.76 72.15
N TYR A 495 43.54 -9.61 73.05
CA TYR A 495 42.80 -9.19 74.24
C TYR A 495 43.28 -9.93 75.49
N SER A 496 42.94 -9.38 76.65
CA SER A 496 43.07 -10.04 77.95
C SER A 496 41.89 -9.68 78.83
N HIS A 497 41.53 -10.54 79.78
CA HIS A 497 40.47 -10.25 80.76
C HIS A 497 40.92 -10.61 82.18
N SER A 498 40.33 -9.96 83.18
CA SER A 498 40.58 -10.24 84.61
C SER A 498 39.46 -11.03 85.29
N GLY A 499 38.55 -11.62 84.50
CA GLY A 499 37.50 -12.52 85.00
C GLY A 499 38.07 -13.76 85.70
N SER A 500 37.25 -14.49 86.45
CA SER A 500 37.70 -15.62 87.28
C SER A 500 37.67 -17.00 86.59
N SER A 501 37.30 -17.07 85.31
CA SER A 501 37.09 -18.33 84.57
C SER A 501 37.85 -18.36 83.26
N SER A 502 38.48 -19.50 82.95
CA SER A 502 39.11 -19.74 81.66
C SER A 502 38.14 -20.14 80.54
N ALA A 503 36.88 -20.42 80.89
CA ALA A 503 35.80 -20.73 79.94
C ALA A 503 35.04 -19.49 79.46
N SER A 504 35.40 -18.30 79.94
CA SER A 504 34.72 -17.04 79.59
C SER A 504 34.91 -16.70 78.11
N GLN A 505 33.81 -16.43 77.41
CA GLN A 505 33.81 -15.98 76.02
C GLN A 505 33.47 -14.50 75.95
N HIS A 506 33.93 -13.84 74.89
CA HIS A 506 33.60 -12.46 74.62
C HIS A 506 33.12 -12.33 73.18
N PHE A 507 32.02 -11.62 73.00
CA PHE A 507 31.64 -11.15 71.68
C PHE A 507 32.52 -9.96 71.33
N TRP A 508 33.04 -9.94 70.12
CA TRP A 508 33.80 -8.82 69.60
C TRP A 508 33.18 -8.29 68.32
N LEU A 509 33.28 -6.98 68.15
CA LEU A 509 32.92 -6.25 66.95
C LEU A 509 34.13 -5.41 66.53
N ALA A 510 34.55 -5.54 65.29
CA ALA A 510 35.63 -4.78 64.69
C ALA A 510 35.10 -3.93 63.53
N LYS A 511 35.53 -2.67 63.44
CA LYS A 511 35.21 -1.77 62.33
C LYS A 511 36.47 -1.21 61.69
N GLY A 512 36.43 -1.05 60.38
CA GLY A 512 37.56 -0.56 59.59
C GLY A 512 37.20 -0.45 58.11
N ASN A 513 38.20 -0.29 57.26
CA ASN A 513 38.06 -0.27 55.80
C ASN A 513 39.34 -0.72 55.10
#